data_AF-A0A0F9LLE3-F1
#
_entry.id   AF-A0A0F9LLE3-F1
#
_cell.length_a   1.000
_cell.length_b   1.000
_cell.length_c   1.000
_cell.angle_alpha   90.00
_cell.angle_beta   90.00
_cell.angle_gamma   90.00
#
_symmetry.space_group_name_H-M   'P 1'
#
loop_
_entity.id
_entity.type
_entity.pdbx_description
1 polymer ?
#
loop_
_entity_poly.entity_id
_entity_poly.type
_entity_poly.pdbx_seq_one_letter_code
_entity_poly.pdbx_strand_id
1 'polypeptide(L)'
;MSKTIQVFEDAGHGWAKVPISELKSLGIANRISIFSYMKDGFAYLEEDKDFGTYLKVLKESEPNLSLKFENNYYDGHSEIRQYSHYKSD
;
A
#
# COMPACT_ATOMS: atom_id res chain seq x y z
N MET A 1 13.60 14.75 -4.96
CA MET A 1 13.16 13.93 -3.80
C MET A 1 12.88 12.52 -4.30
N SER A 2 13.18 11.48 -3.51
CA SER A 2 12.81 10.10 -3.86
C SER A 2 12.13 9.42 -2.70
N LYS A 3 11.10 8.63 -2.98
CA LYS A 3 10.38 7.80 -2.00
C LYS A 3 10.54 6.33 -2.37
N THR A 4 10.96 5.52 -1.41
CA THR A 4 10.98 4.07 -1.55
C THR A 4 9.68 3.52 -0.97
N ILE A 5 8.99 2.68 -1.74
CA ILE A 5 7.79 1.95 -1.32
C ILE A 5 8.18 0.48 -1.19
N GLN A 6 7.95 -0.09 -0.01
CA GLN A 6 8.12 -1.52 0.21
C GLN A 6 6.93 -2.26 -0.34
N VAL A 7 7.19 -3.19 -1.27
CA VAL A 7 6.20 -4.07 -1.88
C VAL A 7 6.48 -5.47 -1.38
N PHE A 8 5.44 -6.16 -0.94
CA PHE A 8 5.49 -7.52 -0.44
C PHE A 8 4.67 -8.38 -1.37
N GLU A 9 5.22 -9.51 -1.80
CA GLU A 9 4.55 -10.41 -2.73
C GLU A 9 4.64 -11.83 -2.19
N ASP A 10 3.61 -12.61 -2.46
CA ASP A 10 3.66 -14.05 -2.32
C ASP A 10 3.15 -14.73 -3.60
N ALA A 11 3.10 -16.06 -3.62
CA ALA A 11 2.73 -16.81 -4.83
C ALA A 11 1.32 -16.48 -5.38
N GLY A 12 0.47 -15.80 -4.61
CA GLY A 12 -0.86 -15.42 -5.03
C GLY A 12 -1.09 -13.92 -5.22
N HIS A 13 -0.43 -13.06 -4.44
CA HIS A 13 -0.78 -11.64 -4.43
C HIS A 13 0.32 -10.70 -3.87
N GLY A 14 0.21 -9.42 -4.22
CA GLY A 14 1.09 -8.34 -3.79
C GLY A 14 0.41 -7.28 -2.90
N TRP A 15 1.21 -6.64 -2.04
CA TRP A 15 0.80 -5.52 -1.20
C TRP A 15 1.88 -4.45 -1.06
N ALA A 16 1.49 -3.18 -1.18
CA ALA A 16 2.38 -2.06 -0.91
C ALA A 16 2.18 -1.50 0.50
N LYS A 17 3.26 -1.40 1.28
CA LYS A 17 3.21 -0.84 2.63
C LYS A 17 3.24 0.68 2.60
N VAL A 18 2.18 1.31 3.11
CA VAL A 18 1.98 2.77 3.11
C VAL A 18 1.51 3.23 4.49
N PRO A 19 2.03 4.33 5.05
CA PRO A 19 1.50 4.89 6.30
C PRO A 19 0.03 5.30 6.16
N ILE A 20 -0.83 4.95 7.12
CA ILE A 20 -2.24 5.35 7.10
C ILE A 20 -2.38 6.88 7.15
N SER A 21 -1.49 7.55 7.88
CA SER A 21 -1.43 9.02 7.92
C SER A 21 -1.22 9.64 6.55
N GLU A 22 -0.45 9.00 5.68
CA GLU A 22 -0.23 9.47 4.31
C GLU A 22 -1.48 9.32 3.45
N LEU A 23 -2.19 8.20 3.57
CA LEU A 23 -3.49 8.01 2.91
C LEU A 23 -4.52 9.05 3.34
N LYS A 24 -4.50 9.44 4.63
CA LYS A 24 -5.33 10.52 5.18
C LYS A 24 -4.92 11.88 4.60
N SER A 25 -3.64 12.20 4.56
CA SER A 25 -3.11 13.44 3.97
C SER A 25 -3.43 13.58 2.47
N LEU A 26 -3.38 12.46 1.72
CA LEU A 26 -3.75 12.41 0.31
C LEU A 26 -5.28 12.40 0.08
N GLY A 27 -6.08 12.34 1.14
CA GLY A 27 -7.55 12.33 1.05
C GLY A 27 -8.13 11.04 0.45
N ILE A 28 -7.38 9.92 0.47
CA ILE A 28 -7.80 8.65 -0.13
C ILE A 28 -8.03 7.52 0.88
N ALA A 29 -7.86 7.77 2.18
CA ALA A 29 -8.08 6.75 3.21
C ALA A 29 -9.44 6.05 3.07
N ASN A 30 -10.52 6.79 2.81
CA ASN A 30 -11.88 6.25 2.62
C ASN A 30 -12.11 5.58 1.24
N ARG A 31 -11.11 5.56 0.37
CA ARG A 31 -11.17 4.95 -0.98
C ARG A 31 -10.47 3.60 -1.01
N ILE A 32 -9.69 3.27 0.01
CA ILE A 32 -8.99 2.00 0.12
C ILE A 32 -10.01 0.92 0.48
N SER A 33 -9.96 -0.18 -0.25
CA SER A 33 -10.89 -1.28 -0.09
C SER A 33 -10.55 -2.17 1.11
N ILE A 34 -11.52 -2.98 1.53
CA ILE A 34 -11.33 -4.01 2.55
C ILE A 34 -10.41 -5.15 2.10
N PHE A 35 -10.05 -5.24 0.81
CA PHE A 35 -9.11 -6.24 0.31
C PHE A 35 -7.65 -5.92 0.68
N SER A 36 -7.38 -4.65 0.99
CA SER A 36 -6.15 -4.24 1.64
C SER A 36 -6.13 -4.66 3.12
N TYR A 37 -4.95 -4.74 3.72
CA TYR A 37 -4.77 -5.05 5.14
C TYR A 37 -4.22 -3.85 5.91
N MET A 38 -4.27 -3.91 7.25
CA MET A 38 -3.67 -2.92 8.13
C MET A 38 -3.03 -3.55 9.37
N LYS A 39 -1.90 -2.98 9.79
CA LYS A 39 -1.19 -3.35 11.02
C LYS A 39 -0.28 -2.20 11.45
N ASP A 40 -0.24 -1.92 12.75
CA ASP A 40 0.69 -0.97 13.39
C ASP A 40 0.77 0.42 12.72
N GLY A 41 -0.39 0.97 12.30
CA GLY A 41 -0.47 2.29 11.65
C GLY A 41 -0.09 2.31 10.16
N PHE A 42 0.16 1.14 9.57
CA PHE A 42 0.40 0.97 8.14
C PHE A 42 -0.79 0.27 7.48
N ALA A 43 -1.05 0.68 6.23
CA ALA A 43 -1.87 -0.05 5.28
C ALA A 43 -0.96 -0.89 4.38
N TYR A 44 -1.44 -2.07 4.00
CA TYR A 44 -0.84 -2.98 3.05
C TYR A 44 -1.80 -3.05 1.87
N LEU A 45 -1.54 -2.17 0.90
CA LEU A 45 -2.46 -1.89 -0.21
C LEU A 45 -2.40 -3.01 -1.23
N GLU A 46 -3.55 -3.64 -1.44
CA GLU A 46 -3.83 -4.63 -2.49
C GLU A 46 -3.36 -4.13 -3.88
N GLU A 47 -2.68 -4.98 -4.64
CA GLU A 47 -1.95 -4.58 -5.86
C GLU A 47 -2.85 -4.26 -7.06
N ASP A 48 -3.98 -4.96 -7.21
CA ASP A 48 -4.86 -4.86 -8.39
C ASP A 48 -5.61 -3.53 -8.44
N LYS A 49 -5.85 -2.91 -7.28
CA LYS A 49 -6.68 -1.70 -7.19
C LYS A 49 -6.14 -0.62 -6.27
N ASP A 50 -5.90 -0.95 -5.01
CA ASP A 50 -5.66 0.05 -3.97
C ASP A 50 -4.27 0.68 -4.12
N PHE A 51 -3.26 -0.12 -4.48
CA PHE A 51 -1.92 0.38 -4.74
C PHE A 51 -1.88 1.31 -5.96
N GLY A 52 -2.55 0.93 -7.06
CA GLY A 52 -2.68 1.78 -8.25
C GLY A 52 -3.39 3.10 -7.95
N THR A 53 -4.43 3.09 -7.10
CA THR A 53 -5.12 4.29 -6.64
C THR A 53 -4.18 5.22 -5.89
N TYR A 54 -3.38 4.67 -4.97
CA TYR A 54 -2.40 5.44 -4.20
C TYR A 54 -1.31 6.05 -5.10
N LEU A 55 -0.72 5.26 -6.02
CA LEU A 55 0.32 5.75 -6.93
C LEU A 55 -0.18 6.91 -7.80
N LYS A 56 -1.42 6.82 -8.29
CA LYS A 56 -2.03 7.88 -9.08
C LYS A 56 -2.13 9.18 -8.27
N VAL A 57 -2.72 9.14 -7.09
CA VAL A 57 -2.91 10.36 -6.27
C VAL A 57 -1.59 10.91 -5.77
N LEU A 58 -0.62 10.04 -5.41
CA LEU A 58 0.71 10.47 -5.01
C LEU A 58 1.42 11.23 -6.14
N LYS A 59 1.34 10.73 -7.38
CA LYS A 59 1.94 11.39 -8.55
C LYS A 59 1.26 12.72 -8.88
N GLU A 60 -0.07 12.80 -8.69
CA GLU A 60 -0.82 14.05 -8.85
C GLU A 60 -0.43 15.09 -7.78
N SER A 61 -0.24 14.64 -6.53
CA SER A 61 0.17 15.49 -5.40
C SER A 61 1.64 15.91 -5.47
N GLU A 62 2.53 15.02 -5.94
CA GLU A 62 3.98 15.26 -6.03
C GLU A 62 4.53 14.86 -7.41
N PRO A 63 4.31 15.67 -8.47
CA PRO A 63 4.66 15.31 -9.85
C PRO A 63 6.17 15.07 -10.10
N ASN A 64 7.03 15.67 -9.26
CA ASN A 64 8.49 15.57 -9.36
C ASN A 64 9.08 14.49 -8.42
N LEU A 65 8.25 13.71 -7.74
CA LEU A 65 8.69 12.65 -6.85
C LEU A 65 9.19 11.44 -7.66
N SER A 66 10.43 11.04 -7.41
CA SER A 66 10.96 9.78 -7.95
C SER A 66 10.56 8.62 -7.05
N LEU A 67 9.84 7.64 -7.60
CA LEU A 67 9.45 6.43 -6.87
C LEU A 67 10.47 5.32 -7.09
N LYS A 68 10.82 4.65 -5.99
CA LYS A 68 11.59 3.41 -5.97
C LYS A 68 10.75 2.33 -5.31
N PHE A 69 10.87 1.10 -5.79
CA PHE A 69 10.16 -0.05 -5.24
C PHE A 69 11.18 -1.02 -4.68
N GLU A 70 10.95 -1.48 -3.45
CA GLU A 70 11.73 -2.52 -2.81
C GLU A 70 10.83 -3.75 -2.64
N ASN A 71 11.05 -4.74 -3.51
CA ASN A 71 10.20 -5.93 -3.57
C ASN A 71 10.73 -7.00 -2.63
N ASN A 72 9.85 -7.52 -1.79
CA ASN A 72 10.11 -8.61 -0.85
C ASN A 72 9.17 -9.77 -1.20
N TYR A 73 9.71 -10.78 -1.88
CA TYR A 73 8.96 -11.98 -2.22
C TYR A 73 9.07 -13.02 -1.11
N TYR A 74 7.94 -13.63 -0.76
CA TYR A 74 7.85 -14.75 0.18
C TYR A 74 7.39 -16.02 -0.54
N ASP A 75 8.21 -17.06 -0.48
CA ASP A 75 7.86 -18.38 -1.04
C ASP A 75 6.86 -19.08 -0.10
N GLY A 76 5.56 -18.91 -0.38
CA GLY A 76 4.46 -19.46 0.41
C GLY A 76 3.32 -18.46 0.60
N HIS A 77 2.74 -18.43 1.80
CA HIS A 77 1.73 -17.43 2.18
C HIS A 77 2.37 -16.35 3.05
N SER A 78 2.27 -15.09 2.59
CA SER A 78 2.73 -13.95 3.38
C SER A 78 1.94 -13.81 4.67
N GLU A 79 2.61 -13.43 5.76
CA GLU A 79 1.98 -13.09 7.04
C GLU A 79 0.95 -11.95 6.92
N ILE A 80 1.06 -11.11 5.88
CA ILE A 80 0.14 -10.00 5.61
C ILE A 80 -1.30 -10.51 5.46
N ARG A 81 -1.49 -11.74 4.96
CA ARG A 81 -2.81 -12.37 4.83
C ARG A 81 -3.50 -12.60 6.18
N GLN A 82 -2.77 -12.57 7.29
CA GLN A 82 -3.31 -12.75 8.64
C GLN A 82 -3.61 -11.42 9.33
N TYR A 83 -3.28 -10.29 8.71
CA TYR A 83 -3.51 -8.98 9.29
C TYR A 83 -5.00 -8.63 9.25
N SER A 84 -5.39 -7.63 10.04
CA SER A 84 -6.76 -7.14 9.97
C SER A 84 -7.01 -6.49 8.61
N HIS A 85 -8.17 -6.75 8.03
CA HIS A 85 -8.61 -6.02 6.84
C HIS A 85 -8.60 -4.51 7.10
N TYR A 86 -8.23 -3.74 6.08
CA TYR A 86 -8.21 -2.29 6.16
C TYR A 86 -9.59 -1.75 6.51
N LYS A 87 -9.62 -0.84 7.49
CA LYS A 87 -10.80 -0.08 7.87
C LYS A 87 -10.40 1.38 7.96
N SER A 88 -11.17 2.22 7.29
CA SER A 88 -11.05 3.66 7.43
C SER A 88 -11.72 4.09 8.74
N ASP A 89 -10.92 4.62 9.67
CA ASP A 89 -11.42 5.35 10.85
C ASP A 89 -11.85 6.78 10.49
#